data_AF-A0A1W9VSD4-F1
#
_entry.id   AF-A0A1W9VSD4-F1
#
_cell.length_a   1.000
_cell.length_b   1.000
_cell.length_c   1.000
_cell.angle_alpha   90.00
_cell.angle_beta   90.00
_cell.angle_gamma   90.00
#
_symmetry.space_group_name_H-M   'P 1'
#
loop_
_entity.id
_entity.type
_entity.pdbx_description
1 polymer ?
#
loop_
_entity_poly.entity_id
_entity_poly.type
_entity_poly.pdbx_seq_one_letter_code
_entity_poly.pdbx_strand_id
1 'polypeptide(L)'
;MKTLPQFLKKYFWDVDFSKLDKKIYGSFIIDRILEEGDEKKKTKANLEILTKEAVLKNFYLAGGTGAALQLKHRVSLDLSFFTKEDIDTKTLIQKIKTLGKFSIERETENTLIGIFNGTRVSFLKYDYPLLFDLKQIKGTKIADLRDIGCMKIDAISSRGMKRDFIDLFFICKELISLNNLLSLFKRKYKSVNYNMIHILKSLAYFEDAENNPMPKMVVSVSWQEVKNFFKEEIRKIDNK
;
A
#
# COMPACT_ATOMS: atom_id res chain seq x y z
N MET A 1 -5.71 -14.76 -33.31
CA MET A 1 -6.14 -14.32 -31.97
C MET A 1 -6.32 -12.81 -31.97
N LYS A 2 -7.53 -12.27 -31.77
CA LYS A 2 -7.73 -10.81 -31.65
C LYS A 2 -7.09 -10.33 -30.33
N THR A 3 -6.09 -9.45 -30.42
CA THR A 3 -5.51 -8.75 -29.27
C THR A 3 -6.59 -7.98 -28.52
N LEU A 4 -6.51 -7.95 -27.18
CA LEU A 4 -7.42 -7.11 -26.40
C LEU A 4 -7.30 -5.65 -26.87
N PRO A 5 -8.42 -4.91 -26.99
CA PRO A 5 -8.38 -3.53 -27.44
C PRO A 5 -7.34 -2.71 -26.67
N GLN A 6 -6.48 -1.98 -27.38
CA GLN A 6 -5.37 -1.22 -26.78
C GLN A 6 -5.84 -0.28 -25.66
N PHE A 7 -7.07 0.24 -25.77
CA PHE A 7 -7.66 1.10 -24.75
C PHE A 7 -7.86 0.42 -23.40
N LEU A 8 -7.91 -0.92 -23.33
CA LEU A 8 -8.05 -1.66 -22.08
C LEU A 8 -6.77 -1.67 -21.23
N LYS A 9 -5.59 -1.52 -21.85
CA LYS A 9 -4.32 -1.41 -21.10
C LYS A 9 -4.30 -0.26 -20.08
N LYS A 10 -5.17 0.74 -20.24
CA LYS A 10 -5.29 1.84 -19.27
C LYS A 10 -5.97 1.42 -17.96
N TYR A 11 -6.78 0.35 -17.98
CA TYR A 11 -7.53 -0.15 -16.82
C TYR A 11 -6.88 -1.34 -16.10
N PHE A 12 -5.98 -2.08 -16.76
CA PHE A 12 -5.28 -3.24 -16.16
C PHE A 12 -3.77 -3.08 -16.27
N TRP A 13 -3.26 -2.05 -15.60
CA TRP A 13 -1.84 -1.68 -15.66
C TRP A 13 -0.92 -2.60 -14.82
N ASP A 14 -1.55 -3.42 -13.97
CA ASP A 14 -1.01 -4.42 -13.06
C ASP A 14 -1.04 -5.84 -13.64
N VAL A 15 -1.67 -6.03 -14.80
CA VAL A 15 -1.93 -7.34 -15.38
C VAL A 15 -1.08 -7.56 -16.62
N ASP A 16 -0.38 -8.70 -16.67
CA ASP A 16 0.30 -9.14 -17.89
C ASP A 16 -0.72 -9.82 -18.81
N PHE A 17 -1.23 -9.04 -19.76
CA PHE A 17 -2.23 -9.50 -20.72
C PHE A 17 -1.77 -10.65 -21.61
N SER A 18 -0.46 -10.88 -21.74
CA SER A 18 0.07 -12.01 -22.51
C SER A 18 -0.18 -13.36 -21.83
N LYS A 19 -0.41 -13.35 -20.52
CA LYS A 19 -0.61 -14.55 -19.67
C LYS A 19 -2.07 -14.82 -19.32
N LEU A 20 -3.01 -14.07 -19.90
CA LEU A 20 -4.43 -14.10 -19.53
C LEU A 20 -5.22 -15.05 -20.43
N ASP A 21 -5.72 -16.14 -19.86
CA ASP A 21 -6.62 -17.06 -20.56
C ASP A 21 -8.02 -16.43 -20.72
N LYS A 22 -8.38 -16.14 -21.98
CA LYS A 22 -9.64 -15.46 -22.32
C LYS A 22 -10.89 -16.33 -22.09
N LYS A 23 -10.76 -17.66 -22.08
CA LYS A 23 -11.90 -18.56 -21.80
C LYS A 23 -12.20 -18.63 -20.29
N ILE A 24 -11.18 -18.44 -19.45
CA ILE A 24 -11.30 -18.53 -17.99
C ILE A 24 -11.68 -17.18 -17.37
N TYR A 25 -11.19 -16.06 -17.92
CA TYR A 25 -11.30 -14.73 -17.29
C TYR A 25 -12.16 -13.72 -18.07
N GLY A 26 -13.03 -14.18 -18.98
CA GLY A 26 -13.91 -13.32 -19.78
C GLY A 26 -14.81 -12.43 -18.93
N SER A 27 -15.38 -12.97 -17.85
CA SER A 27 -16.14 -12.21 -16.84
C SER A 27 -15.26 -11.23 -16.07
N PHE A 28 -14.08 -11.66 -15.58
CA PHE A 28 -13.15 -10.80 -14.82
C PHE A 28 -12.73 -9.51 -15.57
N ILE A 29 -12.52 -9.58 -16.89
CA ILE A 29 -12.21 -8.39 -17.69
C ILE A 29 -13.44 -7.48 -17.80
N ILE A 30 -14.62 -8.05 -18.02
CA ILE A 30 -15.89 -7.32 -18.15
C ILE A 30 -16.31 -6.71 -16.81
N ASP A 31 -16.28 -7.47 -15.70
CA ASP A 31 -16.59 -7.01 -14.35
C ASP A 31 -15.64 -5.89 -13.91
N ARG A 32 -14.35 -5.97 -14.27
CA ARG A 32 -13.36 -4.94 -13.95
C ARG A 32 -13.47 -3.69 -14.82
N ILE A 33 -14.04 -3.79 -16.02
CA ILE A 33 -14.40 -2.65 -16.88
C ILE A 33 -15.72 -2.02 -16.41
N LEU A 34 -16.71 -2.84 -16.04
CA LEU A 34 -18.07 -2.42 -15.70
C LEU A 34 -18.21 -1.91 -14.26
N GLU A 35 -17.42 -2.39 -13.29
CA GLU A 35 -17.55 -1.98 -11.89
C GLU A 35 -16.65 -0.77 -11.49
N GLU A 36 -15.46 -0.59 -12.07
CA GLU A 36 -14.43 0.30 -11.44
C GLU A 36 -13.53 1.11 -12.39
N GLY A 37 -13.89 1.21 -13.67
CA GLY A 37 -13.02 1.82 -14.67
C GLY A 37 -12.63 3.28 -14.37
N ASP A 38 -13.46 4.04 -13.67
CA ASP A 38 -13.22 5.48 -13.50
C ASP A 38 -12.24 5.80 -12.35
N GLU A 39 -12.40 5.21 -11.16
CA GLU A 39 -11.56 5.53 -10.00
C GLU A 39 -10.12 5.01 -10.15
N LYS A 40 -9.93 3.78 -10.61
CA LYS A 40 -8.58 3.24 -10.89
C LYS A 40 -7.86 4.06 -11.96
N LYS A 41 -8.59 4.50 -12.98
CA LYS A 41 -8.05 5.35 -14.04
C LYS A 41 -7.67 6.73 -13.50
N LYS A 42 -8.49 7.31 -12.60
CA LYS A 42 -8.18 8.55 -11.88
C LYS A 42 -6.91 8.42 -11.04
N THR A 43 -6.82 7.42 -10.16
CA THR A 43 -5.63 7.20 -9.32
C THR A 43 -4.36 7.02 -10.15
N LYS A 44 -4.43 6.22 -11.23
CA LYS A 44 -3.29 6.04 -12.13
C LYS A 44 -2.88 7.34 -12.82
N ALA A 45 -3.84 8.07 -13.41
CA ALA A 45 -3.57 9.32 -14.08
C ALA A 45 -2.97 10.35 -13.11
N ASN A 46 -3.50 10.42 -11.89
CA ASN A 46 -2.99 11.31 -10.85
C ASN A 46 -1.57 10.95 -10.41
N LEU A 47 -1.24 9.65 -10.26
CA LEU A 47 0.13 9.22 -10.00
C LEU A 47 1.09 9.61 -11.13
N GLU A 48 0.68 9.46 -12.39
CA GLU A 48 1.47 9.86 -13.55
C GLU A 48 1.69 11.39 -13.61
N ILE A 49 0.66 12.18 -13.34
CA ILE A 49 0.75 13.66 -13.26
C ILE A 49 1.74 14.07 -12.17
N LEU A 50 1.57 13.58 -10.95
CA LEU A 50 2.43 13.92 -9.80
C LEU A 50 3.89 13.47 -10.02
N THR A 51 4.10 12.33 -10.70
CA THR A 51 5.43 11.82 -11.04
C THR A 51 6.11 12.71 -12.10
N LYS A 52 5.41 13.05 -13.20
CA LYS A 52 5.97 13.84 -14.30
C LYS A 52 6.37 15.25 -13.89
N GLU A 53 5.56 15.87 -13.04
CA GLU A 53 5.74 17.27 -12.62
C GLU A 53 6.75 17.43 -11.46
N ALA A 54 7.55 16.39 -11.20
CA ALA A 54 8.56 16.33 -10.15
C ALA A 54 8.04 16.70 -8.75
N VAL A 55 6.73 16.56 -8.49
CA VAL A 55 6.17 16.70 -7.14
C VAL A 55 6.73 15.60 -6.24
N LEU A 56 6.93 14.42 -6.81
CA LEU A 56 7.38 13.23 -6.10
C LEU A 56 8.90 13.05 -6.07
N LYS A 57 9.70 14.03 -6.49
CA LYS A 57 11.17 13.88 -6.63
C LYS A 57 11.83 13.34 -5.35
N ASN A 58 11.42 13.92 -4.21
CA ASN A 58 11.95 13.61 -2.88
C ASN A 58 11.03 12.66 -2.09
N PHE A 59 10.00 12.12 -2.74
CA PHE A 59 9.04 11.21 -2.11
C PHE A 59 9.18 9.80 -2.66
N TYR A 60 8.76 8.83 -1.86
CA TYR A 60 8.52 7.47 -2.29
C TYR A 60 7.12 7.03 -1.89
N LEU A 61 6.50 6.19 -2.71
CA LEU A 61 5.19 5.60 -2.44
C LEU A 61 5.37 4.38 -1.52
N ALA A 62 4.52 4.28 -0.50
CA ALA A 62 4.46 3.10 0.37
C ALA A 62 3.01 2.82 0.78
N GLY A 63 2.82 2.24 1.97
CA GLY A 63 1.50 1.92 2.51
C GLY A 63 0.75 0.89 1.68
N GLY A 64 -0.59 0.95 1.72
CA GLY A 64 -1.45 -0.05 1.09
C GLY A 64 -1.30 -0.11 -0.42
N THR A 65 -1.15 1.04 -1.09
CA THR A 65 -0.99 1.06 -2.54
C THR A 65 0.41 0.63 -2.93
N GLY A 66 1.47 1.05 -2.23
CA GLY A 66 2.81 0.51 -2.47
C GLY A 66 2.89 -1.03 -2.38
N ALA A 67 2.16 -1.64 -1.44
CA ALA A 67 2.02 -3.09 -1.35
C ALA A 67 1.23 -3.67 -2.54
N ALA A 68 0.03 -3.14 -2.80
CA ALA A 68 -0.86 -3.63 -3.85
C ALA A 68 -0.22 -3.52 -5.26
N LEU A 69 0.57 -2.48 -5.54
CA LEU A 69 1.27 -2.34 -6.82
C LEU A 69 2.27 -3.47 -7.07
N GLN A 70 2.89 -3.99 -6.01
CA GLN A 70 3.92 -5.03 -6.08
C GLN A 70 3.33 -6.44 -6.02
N LEU A 71 2.39 -6.66 -5.10
CA LEU A 71 1.80 -7.98 -4.80
C LEU A 71 0.57 -8.31 -5.65
N LYS A 72 -0.15 -7.29 -6.15
CA LYS A 72 -1.35 -7.44 -6.98
C LYS A 72 -2.46 -8.28 -6.31
N HIS A 73 -2.47 -8.33 -4.98
CA HIS A 73 -3.37 -9.16 -4.18
C HIS A 73 -4.71 -8.50 -3.88
N ARG A 74 -4.80 -7.16 -3.89
CA ARG A 74 -6.04 -6.40 -3.66
C ARG A 74 -6.03 -5.05 -4.38
N VAL A 75 -7.20 -4.42 -4.45
CA VAL A 75 -7.35 -3.04 -4.89
C VAL A 75 -6.96 -2.08 -3.77
N SER A 76 -6.22 -1.03 -4.10
CA SER A 76 -5.84 0.07 -3.21
C SER A 76 -5.72 1.35 -4.03
N LEU A 77 -6.47 2.39 -3.66
CA LEU A 77 -6.62 3.61 -4.46
C LEU A 77 -6.00 4.86 -3.80
N ASP A 78 -5.73 4.81 -2.50
CA ASP A 78 -5.08 5.89 -1.75
C ASP A 78 -3.58 5.97 -2.07
N LEU A 79 -3.04 7.14 -2.40
CA LEU A 79 -1.60 7.30 -2.62
C LEU A 79 -0.95 7.90 -1.39
N SER A 80 -0.09 7.14 -0.71
CA SER A 80 0.64 7.59 0.47
C SER A 80 2.13 7.72 0.15
N PHE A 81 2.57 8.97 0.03
CA PHE A 81 3.93 9.37 -0.26
C PHE A 81 4.66 9.75 1.03
N PHE A 82 5.89 9.27 1.16
CA PHE A 82 6.72 9.44 2.33
C PHE A 82 8.06 10.06 1.94
N THR A 83 8.65 10.83 2.84
CA THR A 83 9.99 11.42 2.71
C THR A 83 10.66 11.49 4.07
N LYS A 84 11.99 11.52 4.10
CA LYS A 84 12.76 11.83 5.33
C LYS A 84 12.97 13.34 5.52
N GLU A 85 12.81 14.11 4.44
CA GLU A 85 13.01 15.56 4.43
C GLU A 85 11.81 16.27 5.06
N ASP A 86 12.04 17.49 5.58
CA ASP A 86 10.94 18.34 5.99
C ASP A 86 10.08 18.76 4.79
N ILE A 87 8.78 18.80 5.01
CA ILE A 87 7.79 19.15 3.99
C ILE A 87 7.35 20.60 4.22
N ASP A 88 7.69 21.47 3.27
CA ASP A 88 7.01 22.76 3.12
C ASP A 88 5.62 22.51 2.51
N THR A 89 4.62 22.33 3.39
CA THR A 89 3.25 22.04 2.99
C THR A 89 2.65 23.16 2.16
N LYS A 90 2.99 24.42 2.43
CA LYS A 90 2.47 25.58 1.67
C LYS A 90 2.94 25.55 0.23
N THR A 91 4.23 25.38 0.01
CA THR A 91 4.81 25.25 -1.34
C THR A 91 4.27 24.01 -2.05
N LEU A 92 4.14 22.89 -1.35
CA LEU A 92 3.58 21.66 -1.91
C LEU A 92 2.12 21.83 -2.34
N ILE A 93 1.28 22.48 -1.53
CA ILE A 93 -0.12 22.78 -1.86
C ILE A 93 -0.20 23.67 -3.10
N GLN A 94 0.61 24.74 -3.16
CA GLN A 94 0.64 25.63 -4.31
C GLN A 94 0.97 24.85 -5.58
N LYS A 95 2.01 24.00 -5.54
CA LYS A 95 2.41 23.16 -6.67
C LYS A 95 1.29 22.21 -7.09
N ILE A 96 0.68 21.45 -6.16
CA ILE A 96 -0.39 20.49 -6.49
C ILE A 96 -1.61 21.20 -7.11
N LYS A 97 -1.98 22.38 -6.61
CA LYS A 97 -3.10 23.17 -7.15
C LYS A 97 -2.90 23.59 -8.61
N THR A 98 -1.65 23.80 -9.05
CA THR A 98 -1.38 24.08 -10.48
C THR A 98 -1.63 22.87 -11.39
N LEU A 99 -1.66 21.66 -10.84
CA LEU A 99 -1.78 20.40 -11.59
C LEU A 99 -3.22 19.86 -11.66
N GLY A 100 -4.15 20.43 -10.88
CA GLY A 100 -5.53 19.97 -10.82
C GLY A 100 -6.27 20.41 -9.56
N LYS A 101 -7.51 19.93 -9.42
CA LYS A 101 -8.36 20.24 -8.27
C LYS A 101 -7.81 19.55 -7.03
N PHE A 102 -7.49 20.34 -6.01
CA PHE A 102 -7.01 19.82 -4.73
C PHE A 102 -7.85 20.35 -3.57
N SER A 103 -8.42 19.43 -2.78
CA SER A 103 -9.10 19.71 -1.53
C SER A 103 -8.23 19.25 -0.37
N ILE A 104 -7.99 20.12 0.61
CA ILE A 104 -7.20 19.78 1.79
C ILE A 104 -8.13 19.10 2.81
N GLU A 105 -7.76 17.92 3.29
CA GLU A 105 -8.41 17.25 4.41
C GLU A 105 -7.71 17.59 5.73
N ARG A 106 -6.37 17.61 5.71
CA ARG A 106 -5.52 17.92 6.85
C ARG A 106 -4.21 18.52 6.40
N GLU A 107 -3.83 19.61 7.03
CA GLU A 107 -2.51 20.23 6.92
C GLU A 107 -1.98 20.45 8.33
N THR A 108 -0.88 19.79 8.67
CA THR A 108 -0.10 20.05 9.88
C THR A 108 1.37 20.06 9.51
N GLU A 109 2.24 20.43 10.44
CA GLU A 109 3.68 20.33 10.22
C GLU A 109 4.04 18.94 9.69
N ASN A 110 4.80 18.91 8.58
CA ASN A 110 5.29 17.68 7.98
C ASN A 110 4.22 16.67 7.52
N THR A 111 2.96 17.10 7.39
CA THR A 111 1.84 16.24 6.96
C THR A 111 0.85 17.03 6.12
N LEU A 112 0.63 16.56 4.89
CA LEU A 112 -0.43 17.05 4.01
C LEU A 112 -1.28 15.88 3.54
N ILE A 113 -2.58 15.94 3.82
CA ILE A 113 -3.56 14.96 3.35
C ILE A 113 -4.66 15.72 2.62
N GLY A 114 -5.05 15.21 1.46
CA GLY A 114 -6.11 15.81 0.68
C GLY A 114 -6.62 14.91 -0.44
N ILE A 115 -7.57 15.45 -1.20
CA ILE A 115 -8.14 14.82 -2.39
C ILE A 115 -7.63 15.58 -3.62
N PHE A 116 -6.82 14.93 -4.43
CA PHE A 116 -6.34 15.45 -5.71
C PHE A 116 -7.10 14.77 -6.86
N ASN A 117 -7.87 15.53 -7.63
CA ASN A 117 -8.68 15.03 -8.76
C ASN A 117 -9.49 13.76 -8.42
N GLY A 118 -10.07 13.72 -7.21
CA GLY A 118 -10.87 12.59 -6.72
C GLY A 118 -10.05 11.43 -6.12
N THR A 119 -8.73 11.47 -6.15
CA THR A 119 -7.86 10.47 -5.49
C THR A 119 -7.35 11.03 -4.16
N ARG A 120 -7.51 10.25 -3.09
CA ARG A 120 -6.92 10.59 -1.81
C ARG A 120 -5.39 10.45 -1.86
N VAL A 121 -4.69 11.51 -1.50
CA VAL A 121 -3.24 11.59 -1.47
C VAL A 121 -2.76 12.02 -0.08
N SER A 122 -1.64 11.48 0.36
CA SER A 122 -0.99 11.84 1.62
C SER A 122 0.50 12.05 1.37
N PHE A 123 1.06 13.12 1.90
CA PHE A 123 2.47 13.43 1.90
C PHE A 123 2.91 13.55 3.35
N LEU A 124 3.79 12.66 3.77
CA LEU A 124 4.11 12.43 5.18
C LEU A 124 5.63 12.44 5.34
N LYS A 125 6.13 13.23 6.28
CA LYS A 125 7.49 13.00 6.77
C LYS A 125 7.51 11.70 7.56
N TYR A 126 8.58 10.95 7.36
CA TYR A 126 8.80 9.65 7.98
C TYR A 126 10.29 9.50 8.27
N ASP A 127 10.65 9.75 9.52
CA ASP A 127 12.05 9.83 9.97
C ASP A 127 12.79 8.49 9.97
N TYR A 128 12.04 7.38 9.94
CA TYR A 128 12.62 6.04 9.99
C TYR A 128 13.32 5.69 8.66
N PRO A 129 14.53 5.12 8.71
CA PRO A 129 15.31 4.83 7.51
C PRO A 129 14.63 3.76 6.65
N LEU A 130 14.84 3.84 5.34
CA LEU A 130 14.63 2.71 4.44
C LEU A 130 15.73 1.67 4.70
N LEU A 131 15.35 0.41 4.91
CA LEU A 131 16.31 -0.68 5.09
C LEU A 131 16.78 -1.27 3.76
N PHE A 132 16.01 -1.05 2.70
CA PHE A 132 16.28 -1.57 1.36
C PHE A 132 16.10 -0.48 0.30
N ASP A 133 16.72 -0.70 -0.86
CA ASP A 133 16.61 0.21 -1.98
C ASP A 133 15.16 0.34 -2.48
N LEU A 134 14.82 1.57 -2.89
CA LEU A 134 13.53 1.86 -3.50
C LEU A 134 13.43 1.15 -4.86
N LYS A 135 12.29 0.52 -5.11
CA LYS A 135 11.98 -0.03 -6.43
C LYS A 135 11.47 1.09 -7.34
N GLN A 136 11.83 1.00 -8.61
CA GLN A 136 11.30 1.88 -9.64
C GLN A 136 10.18 1.17 -10.41
N ILE A 137 8.96 1.68 -10.31
CA ILE A 137 7.81 1.19 -11.08
C ILE A 137 7.23 2.38 -11.85
N LYS A 138 7.41 2.37 -13.17
CA LYS A 138 6.89 3.39 -14.10
C LYS A 138 7.28 4.84 -13.71
N GLY A 139 8.52 5.01 -13.25
CA GLY A 139 9.05 6.32 -12.84
C GLY A 139 8.70 6.74 -11.41
N THR A 140 7.88 5.97 -10.70
CA THR A 140 7.59 6.19 -9.28
C THR A 140 8.54 5.35 -8.41
N LYS A 141 9.19 5.98 -7.44
CA LYS A 141 9.94 5.33 -6.37
C LYS A 141 8.97 4.67 -5.39
N ILE A 142 9.15 3.40 -5.08
CA ILE A 142 8.27 2.64 -4.18
C ILE A 142 9.13 1.93 -3.12
N ALA A 143 8.68 1.98 -1.87
CA ALA A 143 9.33 1.24 -0.78
C ALA A 143 9.34 -0.27 -1.07
N ASP A 144 10.44 -0.93 -0.71
CA ASP A 144 10.53 -2.39 -0.77
C ASP A 144 9.46 -3.02 0.15
N LEU A 145 8.92 -4.18 -0.26
CA LEU A 145 7.90 -4.88 0.53
C LEU A 145 8.34 -5.20 1.95
N ARG A 146 9.63 -5.37 2.23
CA ARG A 146 10.16 -5.58 3.58
C ARG A 146 10.05 -4.32 4.44
N ASP A 147 10.33 -3.15 3.87
CA ASP A 147 10.10 -1.87 4.54
C ASP A 147 8.60 -1.62 4.76
N ILE A 148 7.77 -1.88 3.75
CA ILE A 148 6.31 -1.79 3.87
C ILE A 148 5.79 -2.77 4.93
N GLY A 149 6.34 -3.98 5.01
CA GLY A 149 5.99 -4.97 6.02
C GLY A 149 6.26 -4.45 7.44
N CYS A 150 7.40 -3.79 7.65
CA CYS A 150 7.68 -3.13 8.94
C CYS A 150 6.65 -2.02 9.24
N MET A 151 6.28 -1.21 8.24
CA MET A 151 5.24 -0.19 8.39
C MET A 151 3.86 -0.81 8.69
N LYS A 152 3.58 -2.02 8.21
CA LYS A 152 2.33 -2.74 8.49
C LYS A 152 2.28 -3.27 9.92
N ILE A 153 3.40 -3.74 10.45
CA ILE A 153 3.51 -4.13 11.86
C ILE A 153 3.18 -2.90 12.75
N ASP A 154 3.79 -1.75 12.46
CA ASP A 154 3.51 -0.48 13.17
C ASP A 154 2.04 -0.07 13.06
N ALA A 155 1.47 -0.12 11.85
CA ALA A 155 0.06 0.19 11.62
C ALA A 155 -0.89 -0.77 12.37
N ILE A 156 -0.58 -2.07 12.40
CA ILE A 156 -1.39 -3.04 13.17
C ILE A 156 -1.32 -2.72 14.67
N SER A 157 -0.13 -2.40 15.18
CA SER A 157 0.05 -2.08 16.60
C SER A 157 -0.65 -0.79 17.05
N SER A 158 -1.00 0.09 16.12
CA SER A 158 -1.62 1.39 16.42
C SER A 158 -3.10 1.46 16.09
N ARG A 159 -3.56 0.82 15.01
CA ARG A 159 -4.95 0.91 14.52
C ARG A 159 -5.62 -0.41 14.14
N GLY A 160 -4.87 -1.52 14.07
CA GLY A 160 -5.45 -2.85 13.87
C GLY A 160 -6.36 -3.05 12.65
N MET A 161 -6.19 -2.32 11.53
CA MET A 161 -7.14 -2.44 10.41
C MET A 161 -7.00 -3.76 9.63
N LYS A 162 -8.11 -4.36 9.20
CA LYS A 162 -8.16 -5.62 8.41
C LYS A 162 -7.27 -5.59 7.16
N ARG A 163 -7.24 -4.47 6.45
CA ARG A 163 -6.38 -4.29 5.25
C ARG A 163 -4.87 -4.33 5.57
N ASP A 164 -4.47 -3.96 6.79
CA ASP A 164 -3.05 -4.00 7.18
C ASP A 164 -2.61 -5.43 7.46
N PHE A 165 -3.46 -6.22 8.13
CA PHE A 165 -3.25 -7.66 8.29
C PHE A 165 -3.18 -8.38 6.95
N ILE A 166 -4.05 -8.07 5.99
CA ILE A 166 -4.00 -8.67 4.65
C ILE A 166 -2.70 -8.33 3.93
N ASP A 167 -2.29 -7.06 3.94
CA ASP A 167 -1.02 -6.68 3.31
C ASP A 167 0.16 -7.40 3.96
N LEU A 168 0.22 -7.45 5.30
CA LEU A 168 1.27 -8.14 6.03
C LEU A 168 1.27 -9.65 5.75
N PHE A 169 0.09 -10.28 5.70
CA PHE A 169 -0.07 -11.70 5.36
C PHE A 169 0.54 -12.02 3.98
N PHE A 170 0.19 -11.26 2.94
CA PHE A 170 0.75 -11.50 1.61
C PHE A 170 2.24 -11.18 1.52
N ILE A 171 2.72 -10.14 2.21
CA ILE A 171 4.16 -9.88 2.33
C ILE A 171 4.86 -11.10 2.95
N CYS A 172 4.29 -11.67 4.02
CA CYS A 172 4.92 -12.80 4.68
C CYS A 172 4.88 -14.07 3.83
N LYS A 173 3.74 -14.34 3.19
CA LYS A 173 3.51 -15.53 2.36
C LYS A 173 4.42 -15.57 1.13
N GLU A 174 4.66 -14.42 0.49
CA GLU A 174 5.37 -14.36 -0.79
C GLU A 174 6.87 -14.06 -0.66
N LEU A 175 7.32 -13.50 0.47
CA LEU A 175 8.67 -12.90 0.54
C LEU A 175 9.48 -13.23 1.80
N ILE A 176 8.90 -13.19 3.01
CA ILE A 176 9.68 -13.20 4.26
C ILE A 176 8.88 -13.75 5.44
N SER A 177 9.47 -14.61 6.28
CA SER A 177 8.76 -15.07 7.50
C SER A 177 8.47 -13.91 8.46
N LEU A 178 7.39 -14.04 9.27
CA LEU A 178 7.01 -13.00 10.23
C LEU A 178 8.14 -12.74 11.24
N ASN A 179 8.83 -13.79 11.69
CA ASN A 179 9.96 -13.67 12.62
C ASN A 179 11.14 -12.85 12.05
N ASN A 180 11.49 -13.08 10.78
CA ASN A 180 12.54 -12.30 10.11
C ASN A 180 12.09 -10.86 9.89
N LEU A 181 10.82 -10.65 9.57
CA LEU A 181 10.26 -9.31 9.42
C LEU A 181 10.21 -8.54 10.75
N LEU A 182 9.92 -9.19 11.88
CA LEU A 182 10.02 -8.60 13.22
C LEU A 182 11.46 -8.21 13.57
N SER A 183 12.45 -8.97 13.10
CA SER A 183 13.87 -8.60 13.25
C SER A 183 14.22 -7.36 12.44
N LEU A 184 13.67 -7.22 11.23
CA LEU A 184 13.80 -5.99 10.43
C LEU A 184 13.05 -4.81 11.08
N PHE A 185 11.87 -5.05 11.65
CA PHE A 185 11.12 -4.04 12.39
C PHE A 185 11.97 -3.44 13.53
N LYS A 186 12.57 -4.29 14.38
CA LYS A 186 13.48 -3.85 15.44
C LYS A 186 14.64 -2.99 14.91
N ARG A 187 15.21 -3.37 13.76
CA ARG A 187 16.29 -2.59 13.12
C ARG A 187 15.82 -1.25 12.58
N LYS A 188 14.65 -1.21 11.92
CA LYS A 188 14.07 0.00 11.32
C LYS A 188 13.72 1.03 12.38
N TYR A 189 13.12 0.57 13.47
CA TYR A 189 12.59 1.42 14.54
C TYR A 189 13.52 1.51 15.76
N LYS A 190 14.82 1.22 15.61
CA LYS A 190 15.80 1.18 16.72
C LYS A 190 15.92 2.46 17.54
N SER A 191 15.49 3.60 17.00
CA SER A 191 15.48 4.91 17.69
C SER A 191 14.31 5.06 18.66
N VAL A 192 13.36 4.12 18.64
CA VAL A 192 12.18 4.09 19.49
C VAL A 192 12.21 2.79 20.29
N ASN A 193 11.98 2.89 21.60
CA ASN A 193 11.86 1.70 22.44
C ASN A 193 10.46 1.08 22.31
N TYR A 194 10.19 0.42 21.18
CA TYR A 194 8.93 -0.30 20.99
C TYR A 194 8.82 -1.46 21.97
N ASN A 195 7.67 -1.55 22.65
CA ASN A 195 7.34 -2.70 23.46
C ASN A 195 6.99 -3.89 22.55
N MET A 196 7.94 -4.82 22.39
CA MET A 196 7.75 -5.99 21.52
C MET A 196 6.64 -6.92 22.00
N ILE A 197 6.35 -6.97 23.31
CA ILE A 197 5.22 -7.73 23.84
C ILE A 197 3.91 -7.13 23.34
N HIS A 198 3.80 -5.80 23.34
CA HIS A 198 2.65 -5.11 22.74
C HIS A 198 2.53 -5.44 21.25
N ILE A 199 3.62 -5.32 20.48
CA ILE A 199 3.61 -5.66 19.04
C ILE A 199 3.08 -7.07 18.78
N LEU A 200 3.60 -8.08 19.49
CA LEU A 200 3.16 -9.47 19.32
C LEU A 200 1.69 -9.67 19.72
N LYS A 201 1.24 -9.03 20.80
CA LYS A 201 -0.17 -9.04 21.20
C LYS A 201 -1.07 -8.43 20.13
N SER A 202 -0.70 -7.28 19.56
CA SER A 202 -1.47 -6.62 18.50
C SER A 202 -1.56 -7.49 17.24
N LEU A 203 -0.51 -8.23 16.90
CA LEU A 203 -0.52 -9.18 15.77
C LEU A 203 -1.46 -10.38 15.98
N ALA A 204 -1.83 -10.67 17.23
CA ALA A 204 -2.79 -11.71 17.61
C ALA A 204 -4.18 -11.15 17.98
N TYR A 205 -4.36 -9.83 17.95
CA TYR A 205 -5.59 -9.14 18.32
C TYR A 205 -6.35 -8.67 17.08
N PHE A 206 -7.52 -9.25 16.85
CA PHE A 206 -8.28 -9.05 15.60
C PHE A 206 -9.58 -8.27 15.78
N GLU A 207 -9.94 -7.89 17.00
CA GLU A 207 -11.24 -7.28 17.32
C GLU A 207 -11.45 -5.98 16.57
N ASP A 208 -10.45 -5.09 16.56
CA ASP A 208 -10.46 -3.83 15.79
C ASP A 208 -10.65 -4.07 14.29
N ALA A 209 -10.07 -5.15 13.77
CA ALA A 209 -10.17 -5.52 12.37
C ALA A 209 -11.53 -6.14 12.03
N GLU A 210 -12.22 -6.79 12.98
CA GLU A 210 -13.41 -7.60 12.70
C GLU A 210 -14.51 -6.76 12.06
N ASN A 211 -14.71 -5.53 12.55
CA ASN A 211 -15.70 -4.56 12.05
C ASN A 211 -15.30 -3.84 10.76
N ASN A 212 -14.05 -3.97 10.30
CA ASN A 212 -13.61 -3.33 9.05
C ASN A 212 -14.08 -4.19 7.85
N PRO A 213 -14.54 -3.60 6.73
CA PRO A 213 -14.86 -4.39 5.56
C PRO A 213 -13.61 -5.09 5.01
N MET A 214 -13.80 -6.26 4.39
CA MET A 214 -12.74 -6.84 3.56
C MET A 214 -12.42 -5.85 2.43
N PRO A 215 -11.13 -5.56 2.15
CA PRO A 215 -10.80 -4.79 0.97
C PRO A 215 -11.19 -5.60 -0.27
N LYS A 216 -11.40 -4.90 -1.39
CA LYS A 216 -11.69 -5.57 -2.66
C LYS A 216 -10.47 -6.40 -3.09
N MET A 217 -10.57 -7.71 -2.91
CA MET A 217 -9.50 -8.66 -3.18
C MET A 217 -9.38 -8.95 -4.67
N VAL A 218 -8.14 -9.20 -5.11
CA VAL A 218 -7.82 -9.70 -6.46
C VAL A 218 -7.37 -11.15 -6.36
N VAL A 219 -6.60 -11.50 -5.32
CA VAL A 219 -6.24 -12.87 -4.96
C VAL A 219 -7.16 -13.31 -3.83
N SER A 220 -7.85 -14.42 -4.02
CA SER A 220 -8.80 -14.95 -3.03
C SER A 220 -8.09 -15.32 -1.72
N VAL A 221 -8.65 -14.86 -0.61
CA VAL A 221 -8.23 -15.21 0.76
C VAL A 221 -9.41 -14.95 1.69
N SER A 222 -9.63 -15.83 2.66
CA SER A 222 -10.63 -15.60 3.70
C SER A 222 -10.02 -14.84 4.88
N TRP A 223 -10.84 -14.04 5.59
CA TRP A 223 -10.37 -13.40 6.83
C TRP A 223 -9.92 -14.43 7.87
N GLN A 224 -10.58 -15.59 7.91
CA GLN A 224 -10.21 -16.67 8.83
C GLN A 224 -8.84 -17.27 8.52
N GLU A 225 -8.48 -17.42 7.24
CA GLU A 225 -7.14 -17.87 6.82
C GLU A 225 -6.06 -16.90 7.31
N VAL A 226 -6.29 -15.59 7.17
CA VAL A 226 -5.37 -14.56 7.66
C VAL A 226 -5.22 -14.63 9.18
N LYS A 227 -6.32 -14.75 9.93
CA LYS A 227 -6.28 -14.90 11.40
C LYS A 227 -5.51 -16.15 11.83
N ASN A 228 -5.74 -17.28 11.17
CA ASN A 228 -5.07 -18.54 11.47
C ASN A 228 -3.56 -18.43 11.25
N PHE A 229 -3.15 -17.84 10.12
CA PHE A 229 -1.73 -17.58 9.83
C PHE A 229 -1.04 -16.82 10.96
N PHE A 230 -1.59 -15.68 11.40
CA PHE A 230 -0.95 -14.89 12.46
C PHE A 230 -0.93 -15.63 13.80
N LYS A 231 -2.01 -16.35 14.16
CA LYS A 231 -2.03 -17.18 15.39
C LYS A 231 -0.94 -18.25 15.38
N GLU A 232 -0.74 -18.91 14.24
CA GLU A 232 0.29 -19.93 14.09
C GLU A 232 1.70 -19.33 14.14
N GLU A 233 1.94 -18.23 13.43
CA GLU A 233 3.25 -17.58 13.41
C GLU A 233 3.64 -17.04 14.80
N ILE A 234 2.70 -16.46 15.54
CA ILE A 234 2.96 -15.98 16.91
C ILE A 234 3.26 -17.15 17.86
N ARG A 235 2.51 -18.26 17.78
CA ARG A 235 2.82 -19.47 18.57
C ARG A 235 4.22 -20.03 18.31
N LYS A 236 4.70 -19.97 17.07
CA LYS A 236 6.06 -20.40 16.71
C LYS A 236 7.14 -19.49 17.30
N ILE A 237 6.81 -18.22 17.51
CA ILE A 237 7.73 -17.22 18.09
C ILE A 237 7.79 -17.38 19.61
N ASP A 238 6.66 -17.61 20.28
CA ASP A 238 6.60 -17.77 21.75
C ASP A 238 7.25 -19.09 22.24
N ASN A 239 7.28 -20.12 21.39
CA ASN A 239 7.88 -21.43 21.70
C ASN A 239 9.40 -21.50 21.45
N LYS A 240 10.07 -20.36 21.19
CA LYS A 240 11.52 -20.25 20.99
C LYS A 240 12.17 -19.46 22.10
#